data_AF-A0A0N0U8S4-F1
#
_entry.id   AF-A0A0N0U8S4-F1
#
_cell.length_a   1.000
_cell.length_b   1.000
_cell.length_c   1.000
_cell.angle_alpha   90.00
_cell.angle_beta   90.00
_cell.angle_gamma   90.00
#
_symmetry.space_group_name_H-M   'P 1'
#
loop_
_entity.id
_entity.type
_entity.pdbx_description
1 polymer ?
#
loop_
_entity_poly.entity_id
_entity_poly.type
_entity_poly.pdbx_seq_one_letter_code
_entity_poly.pdbx_strand_id
1 'polypeptide(L)'
;MKRALLLTGLLLLAACSGHTVHRLEVDLLSFVPQDSRQGTLDLTQTEIQVPGDPAGQEVAVPGVDALVDARFLVQAELENTGTLPASLSLEVRLAPQGDADLYDGNGDIQVGSATLSLNPGQKGPLGLDLTLKAGDPGYDLVKSGNFRVGARMSLSGEKVSYKLTQAEVVLRLKLFNLIP
;
A
#
# COMPACT_ATOMS: atom_id res chain seq x y z
N MET A 1 24.51 28.54 45.32
CA MET A 1 24.98 27.43 44.45
C MET A 1 23.95 26.30 44.39
N LYS A 2 22.80 26.48 43.70
CA LYS A 2 21.79 25.41 43.50
C LYS A 2 21.00 25.53 42.17
N ARG A 3 21.27 26.55 41.34
CA ARG A 3 20.52 26.82 40.10
C ARG A 3 21.19 26.31 38.82
N ALA A 4 22.46 25.90 38.88
CA ALA A 4 23.19 25.41 37.71
C ALA A 4 22.95 23.91 37.41
N LEU A 5 22.42 23.14 38.36
CA LEU A 5 22.18 21.70 38.19
C LEU A 5 20.84 21.37 37.49
N LEU A 6 19.93 22.34 37.40
CA LEU A 6 18.60 22.11 36.80
C LEU A 6 18.57 22.34 35.28
N LEU A 7 19.53 23.09 34.72
CA LEU A 7 19.61 23.28 33.26
C LEU A 7 20.30 22.12 32.53
N THR A 8 21.10 21.31 33.22
CA THR A 8 21.76 20.13 32.62
C THR A 8 20.86 18.91 32.56
N GLY A 9 19.76 18.87 33.32
CA GLY A 9 18.78 17.78 33.29
C GLY A 9 17.79 17.84 32.12
N LEU A 10 17.51 19.03 31.59
CA LEU A 10 16.57 19.20 30.47
C LEU A 10 17.14 18.84 29.09
N LEU A 11 18.47 18.72 28.96
CA LEU A 11 19.13 18.31 27.72
C LEU A 11 19.22 16.78 27.54
N LEU A 12 18.87 16.00 28.57
CA LEU A 12 18.95 14.53 28.54
C LEU A 12 17.68 13.83 28.00
N LEU A 13 16.60 14.58 27.73
CA LEU A 13 15.36 14.04 27.16
C LEU A 13 15.24 14.22 25.63
N ALA A 14 16.23 14.83 24.98
CA ALA A 14 16.23 15.09 23.54
C ALA A 14 17.15 14.14 22.74
N ALA A 15 17.48 12.97 23.28
CA ALA A 15 18.30 11.97 22.58
C ALA A 15 17.44 10.98 21.78
N CYS A 16 16.49 11.46 20.96
CA CYS A 16 16.08 10.69 19.79
C CYS A 16 17.25 10.78 18.80
N SER A 17 18.12 9.76 18.82
CA SER A 17 19.29 9.74 17.94
C SER A 17 18.87 9.94 16.48
N GLY A 18 19.62 10.71 15.70
CA GLY A 18 19.36 10.91 14.25
C GLY A 18 19.44 9.64 13.39
N HIS A 19 19.72 8.49 14.03
CA HIS A 19 19.73 7.16 13.42
C HIS A 19 18.45 6.37 13.71
N THR A 20 17.50 6.94 14.45
CA THR A 20 16.24 6.30 14.78
C THR A 20 15.41 6.10 13.51
N VAL A 21 15.10 4.84 13.20
CA VAL A 21 14.18 4.48 12.12
C VAL A 21 12.83 4.14 12.75
N HIS A 22 11.83 4.92 12.39
CA HIS A 22 10.44 4.66 12.74
C HIS A 22 9.80 3.74 11.71
N ARG A 23 8.90 2.89 12.18
CA ARG A 23 8.11 1.98 11.35
C ARG A 23 6.65 2.37 11.50
N LEU A 24 6.04 2.78 10.40
CA LEU A 24 4.60 3.01 10.30
C LEU A 24 3.99 1.84 9.54
N GLU A 25 2.99 1.20 10.12
CA GLU A 25 2.23 0.12 9.49
C GLU A 25 0.79 0.59 9.30
N VAL A 26 0.29 0.47 8.08
CA VAL A 26 -1.08 0.79 7.72
C VAL A 26 -1.72 -0.49 7.19
N ASP A 27 -2.65 -1.05 7.97
CA ASP A 27 -3.50 -2.16 7.52
C ASP A 27 -4.62 -1.60 6.64
N LEU A 28 -4.41 -1.63 5.32
CA LEU A 28 -5.38 -1.16 4.34
C LEU A 28 -6.64 -2.01 4.34
N LEU A 29 -6.54 -3.29 4.68
CA LEU A 29 -7.69 -4.19 4.72
C LEU A 29 -8.69 -3.78 5.79
N SER A 30 -8.23 -3.12 6.87
CA SER A 30 -9.08 -2.58 7.94
C SER A 30 -10.10 -1.54 7.44
N PHE A 31 -9.80 -0.82 6.36
CA PHE A 31 -10.68 0.18 5.74
C PHE A 31 -11.67 -0.43 4.74
N VAL A 32 -11.50 -1.71 4.40
CA VAL A 32 -12.43 -2.44 3.52
C VAL A 32 -13.54 -3.07 4.37
N PRO A 33 -14.82 -2.79 4.08
CA PRO A 33 -15.96 -3.45 4.72
C PRO A 33 -15.84 -4.98 4.62
N GLN A 34 -16.18 -5.71 5.69
CA GLN A 34 -15.94 -7.17 5.74
C GLN A 34 -16.65 -7.94 4.63
N ASP A 35 -17.85 -7.51 4.26
CA ASP A 35 -18.67 -8.02 3.16
C ASP A 35 -18.05 -7.74 1.78
N SER A 36 -17.14 -6.77 1.68
CA SER A 36 -16.41 -6.41 0.45
C SER A 36 -15.02 -7.08 0.34
N ARG A 37 -14.59 -7.85 1.35
CA ARG A 37 -13.28 -8.55 1.34
C ARG A 37 -13.29 -9.86 0.55
N GLN A 38 -14.45 -10.32 0.15
CA GLN A 38 -14.62 -11.54 -0.63
C GLN A 38 -15.79 -11.38 -1.59
N GLY A 39 -15.73 -12.06 -2.72
CA GLY A 39 -16.77 -11.91 -3.72
C GLY A 39 -16.48 -12.73 -4.96
N THR A 40 -17.07 -12.30 -6.07
CA THR A 40 -16.87 -12.91 -7.39
C THR A 40 -16.57 -11.82 -8.40
N LEU A 41 -15.54 -12.04 -9.21
CA LEU A 41 -15.34 -11.34 -10.46
C LEU A 41 -15.95 -12.18 -11.58
N ASP A 42 -16.71 -11.55 -12.47
CA ASP A 42 -17.34 -12.18 -13.63
C ASP A 42 -17.52 -11.19 -14.78
N LEU A 43 -18.29 -11.58 -15.80
CA LEU A 43 -18.54 -10.74 -16.98
C LEU A 43 -19.32 -9.44 -16.67
N THR A 44 -19.97 -9.35 -15.50
CA THR A 44 -20.69 -8.14 -15.05
C THR A 44 -19.83 -7.27 -14.14
N GLN A 45 -18.95 -7.90 -13.36
CA GLN A 45 -17.98 -7.21 -12.50
C GLN A 45 -16.59 -7.78 -12.78
N THR A 46 -15.90 -7.20 -13.75
CA THR A 46 -14.58 -7.67 -14.17
C THR A 46 -13.45 -7.16 -13.30
N GLU A 47 -13.71 -6.21 -12.38
CA GLU A 47 -12.69 -5.67 -11.50
C GLU A 47 -13.22 -5.27 -10.12
N ILE A 48 -12.30 -5.18 -9.18
CA ILE A 48 -12.50 -4.58 -7.85
C ILE A 48 -11.33 -3.65 -7.52
N GLN A 49 -11.62 -2.67 -6.68
CA GLN A 49 -10.64 -1.73 -6.14
C GLN A 49 -10.55 -1.92 -4.61
N VAL A 50 -9.36 -1.74 -4.06
CA VAL A 50 -9.04 -1.93 -2.65
C VAL A 50 -8.23 -0.72 -2.15
N PRO A 51 -8.84 0.19 -1.36
CA PRO A 51 -10.26 0.22 -0.99
C PRO A 51 -11.18 0.50 -2.20
N GLY A 52 -12.49 0.30 -2.04
CA GLY A 52 -13.48 0.52 -3.12
C GLY A 52 -13.75 1.99 -3.48
N ASP A 53 -13.08 2.93 -2.79
CA ASP A 53 -13.05 4.34 -3.17
C ASP A 53 -12.04 4.51 -4.32
N PRO A 54 -12.41 5.09 -5.47
CA PRO A 54 -11.48 5.32 -6.58
C PRO A 54 -10.29 6.20 -6.19
N ALA A 55 -10.44 7.10 -5.22
CA ALA A 55 -9.33 7.87 -4.69
C ALA A 55 -8.32 6.98 -3.91
N GLY A 56 -8.73 5.78 -3.50
CA GLY A 56 -7.94 4.92 -2.63
C GLY A 56 -7.86 5.44 -1.19
N GLN A 57 -6.93 4.88 -0.43
CA GLN A 57 -6.71 5.24 0.97
C GLN A 57 -5.67 6.35 1.08
N GLU A 58 -6.01 7.43 1.78
CA GLU A 58 -5.06 8.46 2.16
C GLU A 58 -4.12 7.94 3.26
N VAL A 59 -2.81 8.13 3.05
CA VAL A 59 -1.76 7.85 4.02
C VAL A 59 -1.02 9.16 4.31
N ALA A 60 -1.18 9.63 5.54
CA ALA A 60 -0.51 10.81 6.06
C ALA A 60 0.60 10.40 7.04
N VAL A 61 1.84 10.78 6.71
CA VAL A 61 3.04 10.50 7.48
C VAL A 61 3.56 11.82 8.05
N PRO A 62 3.54 12.01 9.38
CA PRO A 62 4.00 13.26 9.97
C PRO A 62 5.52 13.42 9.80
N GLY A 63 5.97 14.57 9.28
CA GLY A 63 7.35 15.06 9.43
C GLY A 63 8.46 14.13 8.89
N VAL A 64 8.32 13.62 7.67
CA VAL A 64 9.34 12.74 7.05
C VAL A 64 10.55 13.55 6.58
N ASP A 65 11.68 13.44 7.28
CA ASP A 65 12.96 13.97 6.78
C ASP A 65 13.57 13.03 5.73
N ALA A 66 13.46 11.71 5.94
CA ALA A 66 13.91 10.71 4.98
C ALA A 66 13.07 9.42 5.02
N LEU A 67 12.77 8.87 3.84
CA LEU A 67 12.19 7.54 3.68
C LEU A 67 13.33 6.52 3.49
N VAL A 68 13.42 5.51 4.35
CA VAL A 68 14.36 4.39 4.17
C VAL A 68 13.85 3.48 3.05
N ASP A 69 12.62 2.99 3.20
CA ASP A 69 11.87 2.29 2.17
C ASP A 69 10.36 2.28 2.49
N ALA A 70 9.59 1.91 1.49
CA ALA A 70 8.15 1.67 1.60
C ALA A 70 7.83 0.30 1.03
N ARG A 71 7.23 -0.57 1.83
CA ARG A 71 6.77 -1.89 1.40
C ARG A 71 5.26 -1.90 1.23
N PHE A 72 4.79 -2.42 0.11
CA PHE A 72 3.38 -2.63 -0.22
C PHE A 72 3.15 -4.11 -0.36
N LEU A 73 2.19 -4.64 0.39
CA LEU A 73 1.86 -6.06 0.39
C LEU A 73 0.36 -6.22 0.19
N VAL A 74 -0.03 -6.82 -0.93
CA VAL A 74 -1.44 -7.11 -1.24
C VAL A 74 -1.55 -8.57 -1.65
N GLN A 75 -2.51 -9.30 -1.09
CA GLN A 75 -2.73 -10.72 -1.38
C GLN A 75 -4.21 -11.07 -1.43
N ALA A 76 -4.54 -11.95 -2.38
CA ALA A 76 -5.84 -12.56 -2.53
C ALA A 76 -5.72 -14.07 -2.79
N GLU A 77 -6.62 -14.84 -2.21
CA GLU A 77 -6.88 -16.22 -2.59
C GLU A 77 -7.96 -16.26 -3.68
N LEU A 78 -7.70 -17.02 -4.74
CA LEU A 78 -8.54 -17.07 -5.93
C LEU A 78 -8.93 -18.51 -6.27
N GLU A 79 -10.13 -18.66 -6.82
CA GLU A 79 -10.64 -19.92 -7.36
C GLU A 79 -11.43 -19.66 -8.63
N ASN A 80 -11.02 -20.29 -9.73
CA ASN A 80 -11.77 -20.24 -10.98
C ASN A 80 -12.99 -21.16 -10.87
N THR A 81 -14.17 -20.55 -10.70
CA THR A 81 -15.46 -21.24 -10.58
C THR A 81 -16.23 -21.29 -11.91
N GLY A 82 -15.64 -20.77 -12.98
CA GLY A 82 -16.19 -20.82 -14.33
C GLY A 82 -15.79 -22.10 -15.08
N THR A 83 -16.13 -22.14 -16.37
CA THR A 83 -15.86 -23.25 -17.28
C THR A 83 -14.70 -22.97 -18.24
N LEU A 84 -14.23 -21.72 -18.31
CA LEU A 84 -13.11 -21.29 -19.16
C LEU A 84 -11.87 -20.91 -18.33
N PRO A 85 -10.66 -21.01 -18.90
CA PRO A 85 -9.46 -20.44 -18.27
C PRO A 85 -9.64 -18.95 -17.95
N ALA A 86 -9.06 -18.51 -16.83
CA ALA A 86 -9.09 -17.14 -16.37
C ALA A 86 -7.68 -16.60 -16.15
N SER A 87 -7.47 -15.32 -16.43
CA SER A 87 -6.27 -14.56 -16.10
C SER A 87 -6.66 -13.41 -15.19
N LEU A 88 -5.95 -13.25 -14.08
CA LEU A 88 -6.12 -12.14 -13.15
C LEU A 88 -4.89 -11.27 -13.13
N SER A 89 -5.09 -9.97 -13.04
CA SER A 89 -4.05 -8.98 -12.81
C SER A 89 -4.32 -8.22 -11.53
N LEU A 90 -3.30 -8.04 -10.71
CA LEU A 90 -3.29 -7.18 -9.53
C LEU A 90 -2.30 -6.06 -9.79
N GLU A 91 -2.70 -4.81 -9.58
CA GLU A 91 -1.81 -3.64 -9.63
C GLU A 91 -1.97 -2.80 -8.37
N VAL A 92 -0.88 -2.15 -7.96
CA VAL A 92 -0.88 -1.14 -6.90
C VAL A 92 -0.51 0.21 -7.51
N ARG A 93 -1.28 1.23 -7.12
CA ARG A 93 -1.12 2.60 -7.60
C ARG A 93 -1.01 3.58 -6.45
N LEU A 94 -0.27 4.66 -6.72
CA LEU A 94 -0.09 5.80 -5.84
C LEU A 94 -0.44 7.09 -6.57
N ALA A 95 -0.98 8.07 -5.86
CA ALA A 95 -1.17 9.43 -6.37
C ALA A 95 -1.00 10.48 -5.25
N PRO A 96 -0.88 11.77 -5.59
CA PRO A 96 -0.92 12.85 -4.61
C PRO A 96 -2.20 12.83 -3.75
N GLN A 97 -2.14 13.40 -2.54
CA GLN A 97 -3.29 13.48 -1.62
C GLN A 97 -4.55 14.13 -2.25
N GLY A 98 -4.36 15.08 -3.17
CA GLY A 98 -5.45 15.79 -3.84
C GLY A 98 -6.08 15.03 -5.00
N ASP A 99 -5.56 13.85 -5.34
CA ASP A 99 -6.12 13.02 -6.39
C ASP A 99 -7.47 12.42 -5.99
N ALA A 100 -8.39 12.32 -6.94
CA ALA A 100 -9.74 11.82 -6.73
C ALA A 100 -9.96 10.43 -7.35
N ASP A 101 -9.07 9.96 -8.22
CA ASP A 101 -9.21 8.68 -8.91
C ASP A 101 -7.84 8.12 -9.32
N LEU A 102 -7.37 7.08 -8.62
CA LEU A 102 -6.10 6.41 -8.89
C LEU A 102 -6.05 5.68 -10.24
N TYR A 103 -7.16 5.58 -10.96
CA TYR A 103 -7.31 4.75 -12.14
C TYR A 103 -7.69 5.54 -13.38
N ASP A 104 -7.67 6.87 -13.32
CA ASP A 104 -7.99 7.77 -14.44
C ASP A 104 -6.78 8.03 -15.37
N GLY A 105 -5.56 7.72 -14.90
CA GLY A 105 -4.31 7.88 -15.65
C GLY A 105 -3.69 9.28 -15.58
N ASN A 106 -4.15 10.14 -14.68
CA ASN A 106 -3.75 11.54 -14.60
C ASN A 106 -3.02 11.87 -13.28
N GLY A 107 -1.71 11.63 -13.25
CA GLY A 107 -0.89 11.86 -12.05
C GLY A 107 -0.71 10.60 -11.20
N ASP A 108 -1.34 9.51 -11.61
CA ASP A 108 -1.19 8.18 -11.03
C ASP A 108 0.15 7.53 -11.37
N ILE A 109 0.67 6.79 -10.40
CA ILE A 109 1.89 6.01 -10.54
C ILE A 109 1.54 4.55 -10.24
N GLN A 110 1.59 3.70 -11.26
CA GLN A 110 1.60 2.25 -11.04
C GLN A 110 2.97 1.84 -10.52
N VAL A 111 3.01 1.40 -9.27
CA VAL A 111 4.27 1.04 -8.58
C VAL A 111 4.59 -0.44 -8.70
N GLY A 112 3.61 -1.29 -8.97
CA GLY A 112 3.83 -2.70 -9.23
C GLY A 112 2.60 -3.43 -9.72
N SER A 113 2.81 -4.62 -10.26
CA SER A 113 1.75 -5.51 -10.70
C SER A 113 2.15 -6.98 -10.65
N ALA A 114 1.17 -7.86 -10.50
CA ALA A 114 1.31 -9.31 -10.56
C ALA A 114 0.18 -9.92 -11.40
N THR A 115 0.40 -11.10 -11.97
CA THR A 115 -0.63 -11.82 -12.74
C THR A 115 -0.70 -13.29 -12.32
N LEU A 116 -1.87 -13.90 -12.48
CA LEU A 116 -2.10 -15.32 -12.24
C LEU A 116 -3.08 -15.88 -13.27
N SER A 117 -2.71 -17.01 -13.88
CA SER A 117 -3.61 -17.77 -14.74
C SER A 117 -4.16 -18.99 -13.99
N LEU A 118 -5.46 -19.23 -14.10
CA LEU A 118 -6.18 -20.33 -13.46
C LEU A 118 -7.00 -21.10 -14.49
N ASN A 119 -6.78 -22.41 -14.60
CA ASN A 119 -7.69 -23.30 -15.31
C ASN A 119 -9.01 -23.48 -14.54
N PRO A 120 -10.09 -23.96 -15.19
CA PRO A 120 -11.35 -24.25 -14.51
C PRO A 120 -11.17 -25.14 -13.28
N GLY A 121 -11.74 -24.74 -12.15
CA GLY A 121 -11.63 -25.43 -10.86
C GLY A 121 -10.30 -25.24 -10.12
N GLN A 122 -9.33 -24.54 -10.71
CA GLN A 122 -8.03 -24.30 -10.07
C GLN A 122 -8.13 -23.19 -9.02
N LYS A 123 -7.36 -23.35 -7.94
CA LYS A 123 -7.13 -22.35 -6.91
C LYS A 123 -5.69 -21.87 -6.92
N GLY A 124 -5.46 -20.63 -6.51
CA GLY A 124 -4.10 -20.09 -6.34
C GLY A 124 -4.08 -18.73 -5.66
N PRO A 125 -2.96 -18.38 -5.02
CA PRO A 125 -2.76 -17.03 -4.49
C PRO A 125 -2.33 -16.08 -5.62
N LEU A 126 -2.88 -14.88 -5.64
CA LEU A 126 -2.34 -13.73 -6.36
C LEU A 126 -1.88 -12.71 -5.34
N GLY A 127 -0.62 -12.30 -5.42
CA GLY A 127 -0.08 -11.33 -4.48
C GLY A 127 1.04 -10.51 -5.09
N LEU A 128 1.20 -9.31 -4.53
CA LEU A 128 2.27 -8.38 -4.83
C LEU A 128 2.95 -8.01 -3.52
N ASP A 129 4.27 -8.21 -3.47
CA ASP A 129 5.15 -7.77 -2.38
C ASP A 129 6.23 -6.88 -3.00
N LEU A 130 6.04 -5.57 -2.88
CA LEU A 130 6.86 -4.56 -3.51
C LEU A 130 7.56 -3.75 -2.44
N THR A 131 8.85 -3.50 -2.61
CA THR A 131 9.59 -2.54 -1.77
C THR A 131 10.13 -1.42 -2.65
N LEU A 132 9.66 -0.19 -2.42
CA LEU A 132 10.15 1.03 -3.05
C LEU A 132 11.37 1.57 -2.31
N LYS A 133 12.38 1.95 -3.09
CA LYS A 133 13.64 2.58 -2.68
C LYS A 133 13.90 3.84 -3.50
N ALA A 134 14.89 4.61 -3.07
CA ALA A 134 15.30 5.82 -3.78
C ALA A 134 15.61 5.51 -5.26
N GLY A 135 14.95 6.26 -6.16
CA GLY A 135 15.03 6.04 -7.61
C GLY A 135 13.86 5.25 -8.20
N ASP A 136 13.07 4.54 -7.39
CA ASP A 136 11.88 3.84 -7.86
C ASP A 136 10.72 4.82 -8.11
N PRO A 137 9.85 4.54 -9.09
CA PRO A 137 8.62 5.31 -9.30
C PRO A 137 7.78 5.36 -8.01
N GLY A 138 7.29 6.57 -7.68
CA GLY A 138 6.47 6.79 -6.49
C GLY A 138 7.25 6.93 -5.18
N TYR A 139 8.56 6.66 -5.14
CA TYR A 139 9.36 6.84 -3.91
C TYR A 139 9.31 8.29 -3.40
N ASP A 140 9.51 9.27 -4.27
CA ASP A 140 9.49 10.69 -3.87
C ASP A 140 8.10 11.15 -3.43
N LEU A 141 7.04 10.57 -4.01
CA LEU A 141 5.66 10.81 -3.59
C LEU A 141 5.44 10.28 -2.17
N VAL A 142 5.84 9.04 -1.87
CA VAL A 142 5.73 8.48 -0.51
C VAL A 142 6.60 9.27 0.48
N LYS A 143 7.81 9.67 0.06
CA LYS A 143 8.72 10.48 0.87
C LYS A 143 8.13 11.86 1.21
N SER A 144 7.29 12.44 0.34
CA SER A 144 6.60 13.71 0.60
C SER A 144 5.68 13.65 1.83
N GLY A 145 5.29 12.44 2.25
CA GLY A 145 4.56 12.18 3.48
C GLY A 145 3.05 12.27 3.35
N ASN A 146 2.47 12.70 2.24
CA ASN A 146 1.02 12.67 2.04
C ASN A 146 0.69 12.14 0.64
N PHE A 147 0.11 10.95 0.58
CA PHE A 147 -0.21 10.28 -0.68
C PHE A 147 -1.46 9.42 -0.55
N ARG A 148 -2.02 9.04 -1.68
CA ARG A 148 -3.09 8.04 -1.78
C ARG A 148 -2.52 6.73 -2.30
N VAL A 149 -3.06 5.62 -1.83
CA VAL A 149 -2.70 4.27 -2.25
C VAL A 149 -3.95 3.43 -2.48
N GLY A 150 -3.93 2.64 -3.54
CA GLY A 150 -4.99 1.68 -3.85
C GLY A 150 -4.45 0.52 -4.64
N ALA A 151 -5.19 -0.58 -4.62
CA ALA A 151 -4.92 -1.75 -5.44
C ALA A 151 -6.14 -2.08 -6.30
N ARG A 152 -5.91 -2.48 -7.55
CA ARG A 152 -6.97 -2.95 -8.46
C ARG A 152 -6.69 -4.38 -8.86
N MET A 153 -7.71 -5.22 -8.75
CA MET A 153 -7.69 -6.58 -9.28
C MET A 153 -8.69 -6.70 -10.41
N SER A 154 -8.24 -7.16 -11.56
CA SER A 154 -9.05 -7.30 -12.77
C SER A 154 -9.02 -8.73 -13.29
N LEU A 155 -10.11 -9.16 -13.92
CA LEU A 155 -10.33 -10.48 -14.48
C LEU A 155 -10.45 -10.38 -16.00
N SER A 156 -9.72 -11.27 -16.68
CA SER A 156 -9.99 -11.68 -18.05
C SER A 156 -10.37 -13.16 -18.04
N GLY A 157 -11.66 -13.46 -18.23
CA GLY A 157 -12.20 -14.81 -18.10
C GLY A 157 -13.70 -14.78 -17.83
N GLU A 158 -14.24 -15.93 -17.43
CA GLU A 158 -15.68 -16.06 -17.16
C GLU A 158 -16.03 -15.68 -15.72
N LYS A 159 -15.45 -16.37 -14.74
CA LYS A 159 -15.85 -16.26 -13.33
C LYS A 159 -14.76 -16.72 -12.36
N VAL A 160 -14.40 -15.89 -11.40
CA VAL A 160 -13.43 -16.21 -10.34
C VAL A 160 -13.96 -15.71 -8.99
N SER A 161 -14.02 -16.58 -7.99
CA SER A 161 -14.24 -16.14 -6.63
C SER A 161 -12.92 -15.66 -6.02
N TYR A 162 -12.98 -14.58 -5.26
CA TYR A 162 -11.81 -14.02 -4.58
C TYR A 162 -12.05 -13.86 -3.09
N LYS A 163 -10.96 -13.88 -2.33
CA LYS A 163 -10.90 -13.49 -0.92
C LYS A 163 -9.60 -12.71 -0.68
N LEU A 164 -9.73 -11.44 -0.32
CA LEU A 164 -8.61 -10.61 0.11
C LEU A 164 -8.10 -11.12 1.46
N THR A 165 -6.82 -11.47 1.51
CA THR A 165 -6.17 -12.00 2.72
C THR A 165 -5.22 -11.00 3.35
N GLN A 166 -4.66 -10.08 2.57
CA GLN A 166 -3.75 -9.05 3.07
C GLN A 166 -3.78 -7.79 2.20
N ALA A 167 -3.71 -6.62 2.83
CA ALA A 167 -3.44 -5.34 2.19
C ALA A 167 -2.75 -4.43 3.21
N GLU A 168 -1.46 -4.17 3.05
CA GLU A 168 -0.63 -3.50 4.04
C GLU A 168 0.38 -2.56 3.38
N VAL A 169 0.62 -1.42 4.02
CA VAL A 169 1.72 -0.51 3.72
C VAL A 169 2.61 -0.38 4.94
N VAL A 170 3.89 -0.68 4.77
CA VAL A 170 4.90 -0.52 5.82
C VAL A 170 5.91 0.52 5.37
N LEU A 171 5.99 1.64 6.08
CA LEU A 171 6.96 2.69 5.81
C LEU A 171 8.04 2.64 6.88
N ARG A 172 9.30 2.65 6.46
CA ARG A 172 10.45 2.87 7.34
C ARG A 172 10.99 4.26 7.07
N LEU A 173 10.96 5.11 8.09
CA LEU A 173 11.25 6.55 7.94
C LEU A 173 12.15 7.06 9.06
N LYS A 174 12.93 8.09 8.76
CA LYS A 174 13.64 8.90 9.74
C LYS A 174 12.92 10.24 9.84
N LEU A 175 12.43 10.57 11.03
CA LEU A 175 11.75 11.84 11.32
C LEU A 175 12.74 12.99 11.55
N PHE A 176 13.98 12.66 11.88
CA PHE A 176 15.04 13.63 12.12
C PHE A 176 16.31 13.16 11.42
N ASN A 177 16.77 13.91 10.43
CA ASN A 177 18.04 13.67 9.76
C ASN A 177 19.05 14.72 10.23
N LEU A 178 19.53 14.56 11.46
CA LEU A 178 20.70 15.29 11.94
C LEU A 178 21.93 14.78 11.16
N ILE A 179 22.24 15.44 10.03
CA ILE A 179 23.48 15.52 9.20
C ILE A 179 24.54 14.38 9.39
N PRO A 180 25.10 13.81 8.28
CA PRO A 180 25.55 12.42 8.15
C PRO A 180 26.80 11.99 8.93
#